data_AF-A0A2U1DM75-F1
#
_entry.id   AF-A0A2U1DM75-F1
#
_cell.length_a   1.000
_cell.length_b   1.000
_cell.length_c   1.000
_cell.angle_alpha   90.00
_cell.angle_beta   90.00
_cell.angle_gamma   90.00
#
_symmetry.space_group_name_H-M   'P 1'
#
loop_
_entity.id
_entity.type
_entity.pdbx_description
1 polymer ?
#
loop_
_entity_poly.entity_id
_entity_poly.type
_entity_poly.pdbx_seq_one_letter_code
_entity_poly.pdbx_strand_id
1 'polypeptide(L)'
;MLPEVENITEVEIMESTSKTSKIINTKEEISKLVSDIKDNSENTNKESANDQPTNVDSYIIIKFYHKDEGKNPSVAYLYKEKGNCYIEQPYTGIWKLKQGIFNNISDLISKK
;
A
#
# COMPACT_ATOMS: atom_id res chain seq x y z
N MET A 1 -10.70 -0.04 -3.86
CA MET A 1 -10.78 -1.32 -3.12
C MET A 1 -9.46 -2.03 -3.34
N LEU A 2 -8.86 -2.54 -2.26
CA LEU A 2 -7.70 -3.42 -2.39
C LEU A 2 -8.07 -4.69 -3.15
N PRO A 3 -7.16 -5.24 -3.95
CA PRO A 3 -7.42 -6.44 -4.73
C PRO A 3 -7.60 -7.68 -3.85
N GLU A 4 -8.31 -8.68 -4.37
CA GLU A 4 -8.49 -9.95 -3.67
C GLU A 4 -7.20 -10.75 -3.65
N VAL A 5 -6.81 -11.21 -2.45
CA VAL A 5 -5.57 -11.95 -2.19
C VAL A 5 -5.40 -13.16 -3.10
N GLU A 6 -6.50 -13.79 -3.52
CA GLU A 6 -6.47 -14.98 -4.38
C GLU A 6 -6.00 -14.69 -5.81
N ASN A 7 -6.26 -13.46 -6.27
CA ASN A 7 -5.88 -12.96 -7.59
C ASN A 7 -4.47 -12.37 -7.60
N ILE A 8 -3.88 -12.14 -6.42
CA ILE A 8 -2.54 -11.58 -6.27
C ILE A 8 -1.50 -12.72 -6.34
N THR A 9 -0.50 -12.54 -7.20
CA THR A 9 0.65 -13.44 -7.34
C THR A 9 1.80 -13.00 -6.45
N GLU A 10 2.08 -11.70 -6.43
CA GLU A 10 3.17 -11.10 -5.67
C GLU A 10 2.82 -9.67 -5.28
N VAL A 11 3.43 -9.21 -4.18
CA VAL A 11 3.33 -7.85 -3.69
C VAL A 11 4.73 -7.27 -3.55
N GLU A 12 4.97 -6.15 -4.21
CA GLU A 12 6.21 -5.40 -4.08
C GLU A 12 5.97 -4.15 -3.24
N ILE A 13 6.76 -3.99 -2.19
CA ILE A 13 6.71 -2.85 -1.27
C ILE A 13 8.04 -2.12 -1.38
N MET A 14 8.03 -0.82 -1.64
CA MET A 14 9.24 0.00 -1.70
C MET A 14 8.94 1.39 -1.16
N GLU A 15 9.95 2.09 -0.65
CA GLU A 15 9.81 3.50 -0.30
C GLU A 15 10.25 4.37 -1.48
N SER A 16 9.58 5.51 -1.71
CA SER A 16 9.91 6.45 -2.79
C SER A 16 11.34 6.98 -2.69
N THR A 17 11.87 7.10 -1.47
CA THR A 17 13.22 7.58 -1.17
C THR A 17 14.26 6.46 -1.08
N SER A 18 13.84 5.20 -0.90
CA SER A 18 14.75 4.07 -0.78
C SER A 18 14.93 3.32 -2.10
N LYS A 19 16.13 2.78 -2.33
CA LYS A 19 16.43 1.93 -3.50
C LYS A 19 16.10 0.45 -3.29
N THR A 20 15.69 0.07 -2.09
CA THR A 20 15.37 -1.31 -1.70
C THR A 20 13.87 -1.54 -1.76
N SER A 21 13.47 -2.61 -2.43
CA SER A 21 12.11 -3.12 -2.41
C SER A 21 12.05 -4.48 -1.71
N LYS A 22 10.93 -4.75 -1.04
CA LYS A 22 10.58 -6.04 -0.47
C LYS A 22 9.55 -6.70 -1.38
N ILE A 23 9.86 -7.88 -1.87
CA ILE A 23 8.93 -8.70 -2.66
C ILE A 23 8.36 -9.79 -1.73
N ILE A 24 7.04 -9.87 -1.71
CA ILE A 24 6.28 -10.87 -0.97
C ILE A 24 5.54 -11.73 -1.99
N ASN A 25 5.85 -13.02 -2.03
CA ASN A 25 5.22 -14.00 -2.91
C ASN A 25 4.49 -15.12 -2.12
N THR A 26 4.45 -15.01 -0.79
CA THR A 26 3.77 -15.96 0.09
C THR A 26 2.34 -15.53 0.32
N LYS A 27 1.37 -16.38 -0.02
CA LYS A 27 -0.08 -16.10 0.13
C LYS A 27 -0.46 -15.69 1.57
N GLU A 28 0.16 -16.28 2.58
CA GLU A 28 -0.09 -15.95 4.00
C GLU A 28 0.28 -14.49 4.32
N GLU A 29 1.47 -14.05 3.93
CA GLU A 29 1.96 -12.68 4.14
C GLU A 29 1.15 -11.66 3.33
N ILE A 30 0.82 -11.98 2.07
CA ILE A 30 -0.05 -11.14 1.23
C ILE A 30 -1.43 -11.00 1.88
N SER A 31 -2.01 -12.12 2.33
CA SER A 31 -3.33 -12.14 2.98
C SER A 31 -3.32 -11.29 4.24
N LYS A 32 -2.29 -11.45 5.06
CA LYS A 32 -2.11 -10.70 6.29
C LYS A 32 -1.98 -9.21 6.02
N LEU A 33 -1.13 -8.82 5.06
CA LEU A 33 -0.95 -7.41 4.67
C LEU A 33 -2.25 -6.77 4.19
N VAL A 34 -2.95 -7.40 3.26
CA VAL A 34 -4.20 -6.87 2.69
C VAL A 34 -5.28 -6.76 3.78
N SER A 35 -5.38 -7.77 4.66
CA SER A 35 -6.35 -7.78 5.76
C SER A 35 -6.01 -6.71 6.80
N ASP A 36 -4.75 -6.61 7.22
CA ASP A 36 -4.26 -5.61 8.17
C ASP A 36 -4.56 -4.18 7.69
N ILE A 37 -4.29 -3.89 6.41
CA ILE A 37 -4.61 -2.59 5.82
C ILE A 37 -6.12 -2.38 5.84
N LYS A 38 -6.92 -3.35 5.37
CA LYS A 38 -8.37 -3.23 5.27
C LYS A 38 -9.03 -3.01 6.64
N ASP A 39 -8.69 -3.82 7.64
CA ASP A 39 -9.22 -3.74 9.02
C ASP A 39 -8.81 -2.46 9.76
N ASN A 40 -7.68 -1.84 9.36
CA ASN A 40 -7.18 -0.63 9.99
C ASN A 40 -7.24 0.60 9.08
N SER A 41 -8.01 0.51 7.98
CA SER A 41 -8.28 1.62 7.08
C SER A 41 -9.67 2.17 7.34
N GLU A 42 -9.75 3.48 7.54
CA GLU A 42 -11.01 4.21 7.70
C GLU A 42 -11.19 5.13 6.49
N ASN A 43 -12.38 5.11 5.88
CA ASN A 43 -12.67 5.95 4.73
C ASN A 43 -12.65 7.43 5.13
N THR A 44 -11.86 8.25 4.43
CA THR A 44 -11.78 9.69 4.71
C THR A 44 -12.77 10.53 3.91
N ASN A 45 -13.54 9.91 3.02
CA ASN A 45 -14.39 10.54 2.00
C ASN A 45 -13.64 11.53 1.09
N LYS A 46 -12.30 11.44 1.05
CA LYS A 46 -11.48 12.22 0.13
C LYS A 46 -11.35 11.50 -1.19
N GLU A 47 -11.59 12.24 -2.26
CA GLU A 47 -11.39 11.77 -3.63
C GLU A 47 -9.89 11.76 -3.94
N SER A 48 -9.40 10.63 -4.51
CA SER A 48 -8.06 10.56 -5.07
C SER A 48 -8.15 10.87 -6.57
N ALA A 49 -7.74 12.07 -6.95
CA ALA A 49 -7.70 12.53 -8.33
C ALA A 49 -6.29 12.51 -8.93
N ASN A 50 -5.28 12.18 -8.13
CA ASN A 50 -3.88 12.17 -8.54
C ASN A 50 -3.37 10.74 -8.73
N ASP A 51 -2.42 10.56 -9.65
CA ASP A 51 -1.71 9.29 -9.83
C ASP A 51 -0.76 8.94 -8.67
N GLN A 52 -0.29 9.94 -7.93
CA GLN A 52 0.60 9.77 -6.78
C GLN A 52 0.38 10.89 -5.76
N PRO A 53 0.73 10.67 -4.48
CA PRO A 53 0.61 11.71 -3.47
C PRO A 53 1.62 12.84 -3.75
N THR A 54 1.11 14.07 -3.87
CA THR A 54 1.91 15.25 -4.30
C THR A 54 2.42 16.10 -3.14
N ASN A 55 1.83 15.99 -1.96
CA ASN A 55 2.14 16.84 -0.79
C ASN A 55 2.90 16.10 0.32
N VAL A 56 3.73 15.12 -0.05
CA VAL A 56 4.45 14.26 0.90
C VAL A 56 5.91 14.10 0.51
N ASP A 57 6.81 14.24 1.50
CA ASP A 57 8.25 14.10 1.28
C ASP A 57 8.66 12.66 0.98
N SER A 58 8.07 11.70 1.68
CA SER A 58 8.32 10.27 1.49
C SER A 58 7.03 9.47 1.60
N TYR A 59 6.96 8.41 0.81
CA TYR A 59 5.81 7.51 0.76
C TYR A 59 6.25 6.10 0.40
N ILE A 60 5.50 5.11 0.87
CA ILE A 60 5.68 3.70 0.55
C ILE A 60 4.75 3.36 -0.62
N ILE A 61 5.30 2.73 -1.64
CA ILE A 61 4.60 2.25 -2.83
C ILE A 61 4.40 0.74 -2.64
N ILE A 62 3.14 0.31 -2.72
CA ILE A 62 2.75 -1.10 -2.71
C ILE A 62 2.15 -1.44 -4.06
N LYS A 63 2.77 -2.38 -4.78
CA LYS A 63 2.30 -2.90 -6.06
C LYS A 63 1.79 -4.32 -5.88
N PHE A 64 0.55 -4.56 -6.23
CA PHE A 64 -0.10 -5.87 -6.22
C PHE A 64 -0.15 -6.40 -7.65
N TYR A 65 0.63 -7.42 -7.94
CA TYR A 65 0.66 -8.05 -9.25
C TYR A 65 -0.37 -9.17 -9.30
N HIS A 66 -1.21 -9.15 -10.33
CA HIS A 66 -2.33 -10.08 -10.50
C HIS A 66 -1.97 -11.23 -11.43
N LYS A 67 -2.65 -12.38 -11.26
CA LYS A 67 -2.49 -13.57 -12.11
C LYS A 67 -3.07 -13.42 -13.51
N ASP A 68 -4.24 -12.79 -13.63
CA ASP A 68 -5.09 -12.86 -14.84
C ASP A 68 -5.25 -11.52 -15.60
N GLU A 69 -5.14 -10.37 -14.94
CA GLU A 69 -5.35 -9.08 -15.60
C GLU A 69 -4.05 -8.50 -16.18
N GLY A 70 -4.01 -8.39 -17.50
CA GLY A 70 -2.90 -7.87 -18.30
C GLY A 70 -2.09 -6.75 -17.63
N LYS A 71 -0.91 -7.13 -17.12
CA LYS A 71 0.28 -6.30 -16.83
C LYS A 71 0.15 -5.07 -15.92
N ASN A 72 -1.03 -4.65 -15.48
CA ASN A 72 -1.18 -3.46 -14.63
C ASN A 72 -1.33 -3.87 -13.17
N PRO A 73 -0.25 -3.82 -12.37
CA PRO A 73 -0.36 -4.07 -10.94
C PRO A 73 -1.25 -2.99 -10.31
N SER A 74 -2.10 -3.37 -9.36
CA SER A 74 -2.78 -2.36 -8.55
C SER A 74 -1.72 -1.68 -7.69
N VAL A 75 -1.71 -0.34 -7.69
CA VAL A 75 -0.75 0.43 -6.89
C VAL A 75 -1.48 1.14 -5.76
N ALA A 76 -0.91 1.10 -4.57
CA ALA A 76 -1.33 1.89 -3.43
C ALA A 76 -0.13 2.63 -2.84
N TYR A 77 -0.38 3.85 -2.37
CA TYR A 77 0.61 4.74 -1.80
C TYR A 77 0.31 4.97 -0.33
N LEU A 78 1.25 4.67 0.56
CA LEU A 78 1.14 4.92 1.98
C LEU A 78 2.04 6.08 2.36
N TYR A 79 1.51 7.05 3.09
CA TYR A 79 2.27 8.20 3.53
C TYR A 79 1.82 8.69 4.89
N LYS A 80 2.68 9.49 5.51
CA LYS A 80 2.37 10.16 6.77
C LYS A 80 2.22 11.64 6.52
N GLU A 81 1.06 12.19 6.87
CA GLU A 81 0.77 13.61 6.77
C GLU A 81 0.25 14.12 8.13
N LYS A 82 0.89 15.18 8.66
CA LYS A 82 0.49 15.84 9.91
C LYS A 82 0.26 14.86 11.08
N GLY A 83 1.15 13.87 11.22
CA GLY A 83 1.08 12.87 12.28
C GLY A 83 0.11 11.70 12.04
N ASN A 84 -0.70 11.74 10.99
CA ASN A 84 -1.62 10.66 10.62
C ASN A 84 -1.05 9.87 9.43
N CYS A 85 -1.37 8.58 9.36
CA CYS A 85 -1.02 7.75 8.22
C CYS A 85 -2.21 7.63 7.28
N TYR A 86 -1.93 7.63 5.98
CA TYR A 86 -2.94 7.49 4.95
C TYR A 86 -2.49 6.44 3.94
N ILE A 87 -3.47 5.79 3.33
CA ILE A 87 -3.29 4.97 2.14
C ILE A 87 -4.15 5.59 1.03
N GLU A 88 -3.52 5.84 -0.10
CA GLU A 88 -4.14 6.41 -1.28
C GLU A 88 -4.04 5.40 -2.43
N GLN A 89 -5.17 5.16 -3.08
CA GLN A 89 -5.21 4.37 -4.30
C GLN A 89 -5.72 5.29 -5.41
N PRO A 90 -4.93 5.49 -6.49
CA PRO A 90 -5.28 6.38 -7.59
C PRO A 90 -6.68 6.10 -8.11
N TYR A 91 -7.44 7.16 -8.40
CA TYR A 91 -8.80 7.09 -8.94
C TYR A 91 -9.80 6.29 -8.09
N THR A 92 -9.43 5.96 -6.85
CA THR A 92 -10.23 5.09 -5.99
C THR A 92 -10.56 5.75 -4.67
N GLY A 93 -9.60 6.47 -4.07
CA GLY A 93 -9.83 7.24 -2.85
C GLY A 93 -8.64 7.23 -1.89
N ILE A 94 -8.84 7.91 -0.76
CA ILE A 94 -7.87 8.00 0.33
C ILE A 94 -8.51 7.48 1.60
N TRP A 95 -7.81 6.58 2.30
CA TRP A 95 -8.22 6.04 3.59
C TRP A 95 -7.18 6.41 4.64
N LYS A 96 -7.64 6.63 5.88
CA LYS A 96 -6.79 6.86 7.02
C LYS A 96 -6.36 5.51 7.57
N LEU A 97 -5.05 5.30 7.67
CA LEU A 97 -4.46 4.06 8.16
C LEU A 97 -4.01 4.25 9.61
N LYS A 98 -4.19 3.23 10.46
CA LYS A 98 -3.57 3.28 11.79
C LYS A 98 -2.05 3.25 11.70
N GLN A 99 -1.40 4.03 12.55
CA GLN A 99 0.06 4.13 12.61
C GLN A 99 0.74 2.78 12.89
N GLY A 100 0.09 1.88 13.64
CA GLY A 100 0.63 0.54 13.89
C GLY A 100 0.85 -0.28 12.61
N ILE A 101 -0.10 -0.22 11.66
CA ILE A 101 0.02 -0.92 10.37
C ILE A 101 1.05 -0.25 9.49
N PHE A 102 1.07 1.08 9.44
CA PHE A 102 2.10 1.81 8.71
C PHE A 102 3.51 1.43 9.17
N ASN A 103 3.75 1.39 10.48
CA ASN A 103 5.03 0.98 11.04
C ASN A 103 5.37 -0.47 10.69
N ASN A 104 4.39 -1.39 10.71
CA ASN A 104 4.60 -2.78 10.33
C ASN A 104 5.07 -2.90 8.87
N ILE A 105 4.41 -2.19 7.95
CA ILE A 105 4.77 -2.18 6.52
C ILE A 105 6.14 -1.54 6.31
N SER A 106 6.42 -0.43 6.99
CA SER A 106 7.71 0.24 6.94
C SER A 106 8.84 -0.65 7.48
N ASP A 107 8.57 -1.46 8.51
CA ASP A 107 9.53 -2.40 9.09
C ASP A 107 9.88 -3.54 8.12
N LEU A 108 8.93 -3.97 7.27
CA LEU A 108 9.17 -5.00 6.23
C LEU A 108 10.24 -4.59 5.20
N ILE A 109 10.36 -3.29 4.90
CA ILE A 109 11.38 -2.74 3.99
C ILE A 109 12.62 -2.21 4.72
N SER A 110 12.53 -1.94 6.03
CA SER A 110 13.64 -1.47 6.85
C SER A 110 14.47 -2.59 7.48
N LYS A 111 13.90 -3.79 7.70
CA LYS A 111 14.64 -4.94 8.20
C LYS A 111 15.52 -5.54 7.10
N LYS A 112 16.81 -5.27 7.19
CA LYS A 112 17.90 -5.95 6.49
C LYS A 112 18.27 -7.26 7.17
#